data_AF-A0A0G1TM39-F1
#
_entry.id   AF-A0A0G1TM39-F1
#
_cell.length_a   1.000
_cell.length_b   1.000
_cell.length_c   1.000
_cell.angle_alpha   90.00
_cell.angle_beta   90.00
_cell.angle_gamma   90.00
#
_symmetry.space_group_name_H-M   'P 1'
#
loop_
_entity.id
_entity.type
_entity.pdbx_description
1 polymer ?
#
loop_
_entity_poly.entity_id
_entity_poly.type
_entity_poly.pdbx_seq_one_letter_code
_entity_poly.pdbx_strand_id
1 'polypeptide(L)'
;MVLTSMYGVIPNKSLRIEFPTYIPRQHLKHLVRGYFDGDGGVVYVEYKRKNRNNTIGRAFHSRFTSGSRVFLKELHKQLQAAKIVTGGSLQVKPGGGFELAFAAYDSIALFEFMYKNVSYRYYLERKRNAFYNIIQLWN
;
A
#
# COMPACT_ATOMS: atom_id res chain seq x y z
N MET A 1 19.45 28.12 -1.27
CA MET A 1 19.25 26.69 -1.64
C MET A 1 20.35 25.80 -1.01
N VAL A 2 20.63 25.95 0.29
CA VAL A 2 21.76 25.25 0.96
C VAL A 2 21.32 24.54 2.27
N LEU A 3 20.21 24.96 2.88
CA LEU A 3 19.75 24.41 4.17
C LEU A 3 19.01 23.06 4.05
N THR A 4 18.44 22.72 2.89
CA THR A 4 17.61 21.52 2.72
C THR A 4 18.41 20.22 2.50
N SER A 5 19.65 20.29 2.03
CA SER A 5 20.50 19.10 1.81
C SER A 5 20.98 18.47 3.13
N MET A 6 21.28 19.27 4.16
CA MET A 6 21.72 18.76 5.46
C MET A 6 20.65 17.93 6.19
N TYR A 7 19.37 18.19 5.94
CA TYR A 7 18.25 17.41 6.49
C TYR A 7 17.70 16.37 5.50
N GLY A 8 18.42 16.11 4.41
CA GLY A 8 18.05 15.09 3.42
C GLY A 8 16.80 15.43 2.61
N VAL A 9 16.43 16.71 2.49
CA VAL A 9 15.34 17.20 1.62
C VAL A 9 15.95 17.62 0.28
N ILE A 10 16.26 16.64 -0.56
CA ILE A 10 16.78 16.89 -1.92
C ILE A 10 15.62 16.97 -2.93
N PRO A 11 15.73 17.81 -3.98
CA PRO A 11 14.80 17.77 -5.11
C PRO A 11 14.73 16.35 -5.67
N ASN A 12 13.52 15.89 -6.05
CA ASN A 12 13.28 14.55 -6.59
C ASN A 12 13.61 13.38 -5.64
N LYS A 13 13.69 13.60 -4.32
CA LYS A 13 13.91 12.52 -3.33
C LYS A 13 12.95 11.35 -3.51
N SER A 14 11.67 11.64 -3.75
CA SER A 14 10.63 10.62 -3.99
C SER A 14 10.89 9.75 -5.22
N LEU A 15 11.67 10.22 -6.20
CA LEU A 15 12.08 9.44 -7.38
C LEU A 15 13.29 8.54 -7.12
N ARG A 16 14.07 8.81 -6.06
CA ARG A 16 15.33 8.13 -5.74
C ARG A 16 15.29 7.32 -4.44
N ILE A 17 14.16 7.30 -3.73
CA ILE A 17 13.99 6.46 -2.54
C ILE A 17 14.13 4.99 -2.94
N GLU A 18 14.99 4.27 -2.21
CA GLU A 18 15.16 2.83 -2.29
C GLU A 18 14.50 2.17 -1.08
N PHE A 19 14.12 0.90 -1.25
CA PHE A 19 13.57 0.13 -0.15
C PHE A 19 14.70 -0.19 0.85
N PRO A 20 14.51 0.06 2.16
CA PRO A 20 15.56 -0.15 3.14
C PRO A 20 15.80 -1.66 3.38
N THR A 21 16.87 -2.19 2.80
CA THR A 21 17.24 -3.62 2.89
C THR A 21 17.88 -4.03 4.21
N TYR A 22 18.32 -3.05 5.01
CA TYR A 22 18.94 -3.26 6.33
C TYR A 22 17.93 -3.55 7.44
N ILE A 23 16.61 -3.44 7.17
CA ILE A 23 15.58 -3.65 8.19
C ILE A 23 15.41 -5.16 8.44
N PRO A 24 15.57 -5.64 9.68
CA PRO A 24 15.32 -7.03 10.03
C PRO A 24 13.89 -7.45 9.66
N ARG A 25 13.71 -8.68 9.17
CA ARG A 25 12.41 -9.21 8.72
C ARG A 25 11.29 -9.05 9.76
N GLN A 26 11.61 -9.20 11.05
CA GLN A 26 10.66 -9.01 12.15
C GLN A 26 10.05 -7.59 12.22
N HIS A 27 10.74 -6.59 11.68
CA HIS A 27 10.29 -5.21 11.63
C HIS A 27 9.65 -4.81 10.29
N LEU A 28 9.59 -5.72 9.30
CA LEU A 28 8.97 -5.46 8.00
C LEU A 28 7.52 -4.98 8.17
N LYS A 29 6.75 -5.57 9.08
CA LYS A 29 5.37 -5.16 9.38
C LYS A 29 5.26 -3.69 9.79
N HIS A 30 6.24 -3.18 10.53
CA HIS A 30 6.25 -1.79 11.00
C HIS A 30 6.60 -0.83 9.87
N LEU A 31 7.57 -1.19 9.03
CA LEU A 31 7.91 -0.42 7.84
C LEU A 31 6.71 -0.33 6.89
N VAL A 32 6.11 -1.47 6.54
CA VAL A 32 4.98 -1.54 5.61
C VAL A 32 3.79 -0.74 6.14
N ARG A 33 3.47 -0.89 7.43
CA ARG A 33 2.41 -0.10 8.06
C ARG A 33 2.69 1.40 8.05
N GLY A 34 3.88 1.82 8.48
CA GLY A 34 4.24 3.23 8.51
C GLY A 34 4.17 3.87 7.13
N TYR A 35 4.64 3.14 6.10
CA TYR A 35 4.55 3.59 4.72
C TYR A 35 3.10 3.63 4.21
N PHE A 36 2.29 2.61 4.52
CA PHE A 36 0.86 2.59 4.16
C PHE A 36 0.08 3.73 4.83
N ASP A 37 0.36 4.01 6.10
CA ASP A 37 -0.30 5.07 6.85
C ASP A 37 0.01 6.46 6.25
N GLY A 38 1.23 6.66 5.72
CA GLY A 38 1.60 7.87 4.98
C GLY A 38 0.97 7.91 3.58
N ASP A 39 1.39 6.99 2.71
CA ASP A 39 1.19 7.06 1.26
C ASP A 39 0.31 5.92 0.69
N GLY A 40 -0.23 5.07 1.56
CA GLY A 40 -1.13 3.98 1.19
C GLY A 40 -2.60 4.41 1.14
N GLY A 41 -3.43 3.58 0.53
CA GLY A 41 -4.87 3.81 0.44
C GLY A 41 -5.66 2.54 0.13
N VAL A 42 -6.97 2.62 0.34
CA VAL A 42 -7.92 1.58 -0.01
C VAL A 42 -9.03 2.16 -0.88
N VAL A 43 -9.53 1.35 -1.79
CA VAL A 43 -10.62 1.69 -2.70
C VAL A 43 -11.60 0.54 -2.75
N TYR A 44 -12.87 0.88 -2.57
CA TYR A 44 -14.01 0.00 -2.79
C TYR A 44 -14.92 0.65 -3.83
N VAL A 45 -15.29 -0.09 -4.87
CA VAL A 45 -16.20 0.40 -5.91
C VAL A 45 -17.23 -0.67 -6.25
N GLU A 46 -18.47 -0.24 -6.40
CA GLU A 46 -19.53 -1.01 -7.04
C GLU A 46 -19.70 -0.52 -8.48
N TYR A 47 -19.87 -1.44 -9.42
CA TYR A 47 -19.97 -1.11 -10.84
C TYR A 47 -20.91 -2.05 -11.58
N LYS A 48 -21.59 -1.56 -12.62
CA LYS A 48 -22.44 -2.40 -13.47
C LYS A 48 -21.58 -3.23 -14.41
N ARG A 49 -21.77 -4.55 -14.39
CA ARG A 49 -21.11 -5.49 -15.31
C ARG A 49 -21.83 -5.49 -16.65
N LYS A 50 -21.35 -4.68 -17.60
CA LYS A 50 -21.91 -4.56 -18.96
C LYS A 50 -22.08 -5.93 -19.65
N ASN A 51 -21.13 -6.84 -19.46
CA ASN A 51 -21.13 -8.17 -20.09
C ASN A 51 -21.88 -9.25 -19.29
N ARG A 52 -22.58 -8.89 -18.21
CA ARG A 52 -23.37 -9.81 -17.38
C ARG A 52 -24.70 -9.19 -16.99
N ASN A 53 -25.52 -8.83 -17.98
CA ASN A 53 -26.86 -8.27 -17.81
C ASN A 53 -26.95 -7.10 -16.81
N ASN A 54 -25.93 -6.23 -16.79
CA ASN A 54 -25.85 -5.09 -15.87
C ASN A 54 -25.93 -5.45 -14.37
N THR A 55 -25.62 -6.69 -14.00
CA THR A 55 -25.47 -7.09 -12.59
C THR A 55 -24.42 -6.24 -11.87
N ILE A 56 -24.61 -6.02 -10.57
CA ILE A 56 -23.67 -5.25 -9.75
C ILE A 56 -22.43 -6.11 -9.48
N GLY A 57 -21.26 -5.62 -9.89
CA GLY A 57 -19.95 -6.11 -9.50
C GLY A 57 -19.36 -5.23 -8.40
N ARG A 58 -18.47 -5.80 -7.60
CA ARG A 58 -17.72 -5.13 -6.55
C ARG A 58 -16.23 -5.31 -6.79
N ALA A 59 -15.43 -4.30 -6.50
CA ALA A 59 -13.98 -4.39 -6.49
C ALA A 59 -13.42 -3.70 -5.25
N PHE A 60 -12.47 -4.37 -4.61
CA PHE A 60 -11.76 -3.90 -3.43
C PHE A 60 -10.26 -4.00 -3.67
N HIS A 61 -9.57 -2.87 -3.50
CA HIS A 61 -8.12 -2.79 -3.63
C HIS A 61 -7.48 -2.02 -2.49
N SER A 62 -6.30 -2.47 -2.07
CA SER A 62 -5.33 -1.66 -1.32
C SER A 62 -4.18 -1.24 -2.25
N ARG A 63 -3.60 -0.08 -1.97
CA ARG A 63 -2.64 0.58 -2.87
C ARG A 63 -1.51 1.23 -2.07
N PHE A 64 -0.31 1.18 -2.64
CA PHE A 64 0.85 1.96 -2.23
C PHE A 64 1.25 2.90 -3.36
N THR A 65 1.36 4.20 -3.11
CA THR A 65 1.80 5.18 -4.12
C THR A 65 3.22 5.63 -3.84
N SER A 66 4.07 5.71 -4.87
CA SER A 66 5.42 6.26 -4.75
C SER A 66 5.87 6.95 -6.03
N GLY A 67 6.77 7.93 -5.89
CA GLY A 67 7.54 8.44 -7.02
C GLY A 67 8.61 7.45 -7.52
N SER A 68 8.99 6.48 -6.69
CA SER A 68 10.04 5.50 -6.99
C SER A 68 9.44 4.15 -7.35
N ARG A 69 9.51 3.79 -8.64
CA ARG A 69 9.10 2.46 -9.12
C ARG A 69 9.94 1.35 -8.48
N VAL A 70 11.23 1.62 -8.27
CA VAL A 70 12.18 0.67 -7.68
C VAL A 70 11.77 0.34 -6.24
N PHE A 71 11.40 1.35 -5.46
CA PHE A 71 10.89 1.16 -4.10
C PHE A 71 9.66 0.24 -4.08
N LEU A 72 8.65 0.52 -4.91
CA LEU A 72 7.43 -0.29 -4.94
C LEU A 72 7.68 -1.71 -5.43
N LYS A 73 8.59 -1.90 -6.39
CA LYS A 73 8.98 -3.22 -6.88
C LYS A 73 9.64 -4.05 -5.77
N GLU A 74 10.54 -3.44 -5.00
CA GLU A 74 11.19 -4.15 -3.89
C GLU A 74 10.22 -4.39 -2.72
N LEU A 75 9.36 -3.43 -2.38
CA LEU A 75 8.27 -3.63 -1.42
C LEU A 75 7.41 -4.84 -1.80
N HIS A 76 7.01 -4.95 -3.07
CA HIS A 76 6.24 -6.09 -3.58
C HIS A 76 6.98 -7.42 -3.38
N LYS A 77 8.26 -7.47 -3.76
CA LYS A 77 9.11 -8.65 -3.60
C LYS A 77 9.24 -9.08 -2.14
N GLN A 78 9.41 -8.14 -1.21
CA GLN A 78 9.51 -8.44 0.22
C GLN A 78 8.20 -8.99 0.78
N LEU A 79 7.05 -8.45 0.35
CA LEU A 79 5.73 -8.96 0.73
C LEU A 79 5.48 -10.38 0.20
N GLN A 80 5.90 -10.66 -1.04
CA GLN A 80 5.82 -11.99 -1.63
C GLN A 80 6.77 -12.99 -0.93
N ALA A 81 8.01 -12.59 -0.66
CA ALA A 81 8.99 -13.41 0.05
C ALA A 81 8.55 -13.76 1.48
N ALA A 82 7.82 -12.84 2.13
CA ALA A 82 7.18 -13.07 3.42
C ALA A 82 5.85 -13.85 3.33
N LYS A 83 5.42 -14.25 2.12
CA LYS A 83 4.16 -14.95 1.84
C LYS A 83 2.91 -14.22 2.35
N ILE A 84 2.96 -12.88 2.37
CA ILE A 84 1.82 -12.04 2.77
C ILE A 84 0.86 -11.83 1.61
N VAL A 85 1.39 -11.71 0.40
CA VAL A 85 0.62 -11.50 -0.83
C VAL A 85 1.09 -12.47 -1.90
N THR A 86 0.16 -12.86 -2.78
CA THR A 86 0.44 -13.71 -3.94
C THR A 86 0.34 -12.94 -5.26
N GLY A 87 -0.59 -11.99 -5.35
CA GLY A 87 -0.78 -11.12 -6.49
C GLY A 87 -0.09 -9.77 -6.33
N GLY A 88 -0.67 -8.75 -6.96
CA GLY A 88 -0.16 -7.39 -6.98
C GLY A 88 0.14 -6.90 -8.40
N SER A 89 -0.28 -5.68 -8.72
CA SER A 89 -0.02 -5.03 -10.00
C SER A 89 0.66 -3.68 -9.80
N LEU A 90 1.80 -3.48 -10.47
CA LEU A 90 2.52 -2.21 -10.47
C LEU A 90 2.14 -1.40 -11.72
N GLN A 91 1.61 -0.21 -11.53
CA GLN A 91 1.06 0.64 -12.59
C GLN A 91 1.68 2.04 -12.55
N VAL A 92 1.66 2.73 -13.70
CA VAL A 92 2.02 4.16 -13.79
C VAL A 92 0.75 4.98 -13.64
N LYS A 93 0.77 6.00 -12.77
CA LYS A 93 -0.42 6.84 -12.54
C LYS A 93 -0.53 7.93 -13.60
N PRO A 94 -1.74 8.32 -14.01
CA PRO A 94 -1.95 9.54 -14.79
C PRO A 94 -1.39 10.75 -14.02
N GLY A 95 -0.61 11.60 -14.68
CA GLY A 95 0.07 12.73 -14.05
C GLY A 95 1.41 12.41 -13.38
N GLY A 96 1.89 11.16 -13.49
CA GLY A 96 3.21 10.72 -13.01
C GLY A 96 3.16 9.93 -11.69
N GLY A 97 4.31 9.32 -11.36
CA GLY A 97 4.42 8.40 -10.22
C GLY A 97 3.90 6.99 -10.51
N PHE A 98 3.99 6.14 -9.50
CA PHE A 98 3.72 4.71 -9.58
C PHE A 98 2.78 4.25 -8.47
N GLU A 99 2.01 3.20 -8.74
CA GLU A 99 1.09 2.58 -7.79
C GLU A 99 1.27 1.07 -7.79
N LEU A 100 1.43 0.48 -6.61
CA LEU A 100 1.35 -0.95 -6.40
C LEU A 100 -0.01 -1.26 -5.78
N ALA A 101 -0.87 -1.96 -6.52
CA ALA A 101 -2.24 -2.27 -6.12
C ALA A 101 -2.42 -3.78 -5.89
N PHE A 102 -3.17 -4.14 -4.85
CA PHE A 102 -3.51 -5.51 -4.48
C PHE A 102 -5.03 -5.72 -4.56
N ALA A 103 -5.47 -6.93 -4.93
CA ALA A 103 -6.89 -7.28 -4.97
C ALA A 103 -7.41 -7.65 -3.56
N ALA A 104 -8.70 -7.99 -3.45
CA ALA A 104 -9.39 -8.16 -2.17
C ALA A 104 -8.68 -9.13 -1.20
N TYR A 105 -8.34 -10.34 -1.63
CA TYR A 105 -7.71 -11.34 -0.76
C TYR A 105 -6.34 -10.90 -0.23
N ASP A 106 -5.45 -10.42 -1.12
CA ASP A 106 -4.15 -9.88 -0.72
C ASP A 106 -4.31 -8.62 0.16
N SER A 107 -5.37 -7.82 -0.05
CA SER A 107 -5.66 -6.64 0.76
C SER A 107 -6.07 -7.00 2.19
N ILE A 108 -6.87 -8.06 2.37
CA ILE A 108 -7.22 -8.57 3.70
C ILE A 108 -5.96 -9.09 4.41
N ALA A 109 -5.13 -9.87 3.72
CA ALA A 109 -3.87 -10.37 4.27
C ALA A 109 -2.92 -9.23 4.67
N LEU A 110 -2.82 -8.18 3.84
CA LEU A 110 -2.04 -6.97 4.16
C LEU A 110 -2.58 -6.24 5.38
N PHE A 111 -3.90 -6.11 5.51
CA PHE A 111 -4.52 -5.49 6.68
C PHE A 111 -4.16 -6.24 7.96
N GLU A 112 -4.29 -7.57 7.96
CA GLU A 112 -3.91 -8.39 9.11
C GLU A 112 -2.42 -8.25 9.42
N PHE A 113 -1.55 -8.33 8.41
CA PHE A 113 -0.11 -8.19 8.58
C PHE A 113 0.28 -6.84 9.21
N MET A 114 -0.39 -5.75 8.81
CA MET A 114 -0.08 -4.41 9.30
C MET A 114 -0.65 -4.15 10.70
N TYR A 115 -1.90 -4.51 10.97
CA TYR A 115 -2.64 -4.00 12.13
C TYR A 115 -2.96 -5.04 13.21
N LYS A 116 -2.80 -6.35 12.95
CA LYS A 116 -3.10 -7.39 13.95
C LYS A 116 -2.20 -7.24 15.17
N ASN A 117 -2.81 -7.20 16.36
CA ASN A 117 -2.12 -7.08 17.66
C ASN A 117 -1.19 -5.87 17.76
N VAL A 118 -1.55 -4.75 17.12
CA VAL A 118 -0.81 -3.50 17.19
C VAL A 118 -1.55 -2.51 18.08
N SER A 119 -0.84 -1.89 19.03
CA SER A 119 -1.40 -0.82 19.84
C SER A 119 -1.77 0.39 18.97
N TYR A 120 -2.90 1.02 19.28
CA TYR A 120 -3.42 2.20 18.59
C TYR A 120 -2.43 3.37 18.48
N ARG A 121 -1.43 3.41 19.37
CA ARG A 121 -0.34 4.41 19.35
C ARG A 121 0.60 4.29 18.16
N TYR A 122 0.58 3.18 17.42
CA TYR A 122 1.54 2.88 16.35
C TYR A 122 0.94 2.84 14.95
N TYR A 123 -0.30 3.31 14.78
CA TYR A 123 -0.93 3.45 13.48
C TYR A 123 -1.80 4.70 13.40
N LEU A 124 -2.09 5.14 12.19
CA LEU A 124 -3.08 6.19 11.96
C LEU A 124 -4.48 5.58 11.99
N GLU A 125 -5.24 5.86 13.04
CA GLU A 125 -6.57 5.30 13.26
C GLU A 125 -7.50 5.51 12.06
N ARG A 126 -7.47 6.70 11.45
CA ARG A 126 -8.23 7.02 10.23
C ARG A 126 -7.96 6.03 9.09
N LYS A 127 -6.69 5.66 8.87
CA LYS A 127 -6.29 4.74 7.79
C LYS A 127 -6.71 3.31 8.12
N ARG A 128 -6.44 2.86 9.35
CA ARG A 128 -6.86 1.54 9.84
C ARG A 128 -8.37 1.36 9.76
N ASN A 129 -9.16 2.34 10.21
CA ASN A 129 -10.62 2.25 10.23
C ASN A 129 -11.22 2.31 8.82
N ALA A 130 -10.70 3.15 7.93
CA ALA A 130 -11.14 3.16 6.53
C ALA A 130 -10.91 1.79 5.85
N PHE A 131 -9.76 1.16 6.10
CA PHE A 131 -9.44 -0.17 5.61
C PHE A 131 -10.39 -1.22 6.20
N TYR A 132 -10.54 -1.23 7.53
CA TYR A 132 -11.41 -2.17 8.23
C TYR A 132 -12.86 -2.10 7.75
N ASN A 133 -13.41 -0.89 7.59
CA ASN A 133 -14.78 -0.69 7.12
C ASN A 133 -15.01 -1.27 5.71
N ILE A 134 -14.03 -1.12 4.80
CA ILE A 134 -14.14 -1.73 3.48
C ILE A 134 -14.09 -3.26 3.55
N ILE A 135 -13.28 -3.83 4.44
CA ILE A 135 -13.27 -5.29 4.66
C ILE A 135 -14.63 -5.76 5.16
N GLN A 136 -15.28 -5.02 6.06
CA GLN A 136 -16.64 -5.33 6.53
C GLN A 136 -17.69 -5.25 5.43
N LEU A 137 -17.54 -4.35 4.45
CA LEU A 137 -18.44 -4.25 3.29
C LEU A 137 -18.20 -5.35 2.25
N TRP A 138 -17.00 -5.92 2.22
CA TRP A 138 -16.62 -6.98 1.30
C TRP A 138 -17.10 -8.37 1.75
N ASN A 139 -17.08 -8.61 3.06
CA ASN A 139 -17.61 -9.82 3.70
C ASN A 139 -19.14 -9.83 3.71
#